data_AF-A0A9D3SII3-F1
#
_entry.id   AF-A0A9D3SII3-F1
#
_cell.length_a   1.000
_cell.length_b   1.000
_cell.length_c   1.000
_cell.angle_alpha   90.00
_cell.angle_beta   90.00
_cell.angle_gamma   90.00
#
_symmetry.space_group_name_H-M   'P 1'
#
loop_
_entity.id
_entity.type
_entity.pdbx_description
1 polymer ?
#
loop_
_entity_poly.entity_id
_entity_poly.type
_entity_poly.pdbx_seq_one_letter_code
_entity_poly.pdbx_strand_id
1 'polypeptide(L)'
;MYIAVQVDQFDSTQIALVLDNCWATPVNQMDYSIRWDLIVNKCPKPSDGSVSVLQNGVSTSSRFSFSMFTFANFSPKIYLHCQVHLCLQKTGNCTLMQQGNNKRYNNSTTRYYNYSTTSAINNTRHGNNNSTSSYNDNSINNHTRYYNYSTTSINNNTR
;
A
#
# COMPACT_ATOMS: atom_id res chain seq x y z
N MET A 1 -13.64 4.34 -0.95
CA MET A 1 -12.38 5.10 -0.94
C MET A 1 -11.41 4.46 -1.92
N TYR A 2 -10.76 5.25 -2.78
CA TYR A 2 -9.74 4.78 -3.72
C TYR A 2 -8.37 5.26 -3.27
N ILE A 3 -7.41 4.34 -3.23
CA ILE A 3 -6.02 4.61 -2.83
C ILE A 3 -5.10 4.29 -3.99
N ALA A 4 -4.17 5.20 -4.28
CA ALA A 4 -3.03 4.95 -5.13
C ALA A 4 -1.76 5.17 -4.31
N VAL A 5 -0.82 4.24 -4.39
CA VAL A 5 0.57 4.43 -3.96
C VAL A 5 1.42 4.49 -5.22
N GLN A 6 2.32 5.45 -5.29
CA GLN A 6 3.19 5.69 -6.44
C GLN A 6 4.61 5.93 -5.97
N VAL A 7 5.57 5.39 -6.73
CA VAL A 7 6.99 5.76 -6.62
C VAL A 7 7.37 6.66 -7.77
N ASP A 8 8.06 7.77 -7.47
CA ASP A 8 8.58 8.67 -8.49
C ASP A 8 9.92 8.18 -9.03
N GLN A 9 10.37 8.74 -10.15
CA GLN A 9 11.74 8.56 -10.70
C GLN A 9 12.02 7.20 -11.39
N PHE A 10 11.00 6.36 -11.61
CA PHE A 10 11.14 5.10 -12.35
C PHE A 10 10.20 5.02 -13.55
N ASP A 11 10.64 4.29 -14.58
CA ASP A 11 9.77 3.83 -15.66
C ASP A 11 9.13 2.48 -15.30
N SER A 12 7.84 2.35 -15.61
CA SER A 12 7.04 1.13 -15.52
C SER A 12 7.65 -0.09 -16.22
N THR A 13 8.54 0.12 -17.19
CA THR A 13 9.27 -0.97 -17.87
C THR A 13 10.41 -1.57 -17.04
N GLN A 14 10.87 -0.86 -16.01
CA GLN A 14 12.00 -1.26 -15.18
C GLN A 14 11.54 -1.78 -13.82
N ILE A 15 10.58 -1.08 -13.22
CA ILE A 15 10.12 -1.34 -11.85
C ILE A 15 8.60 -1.39 -11.80
N ALA A 16 8.11 -2.37 -11.04
CA ALA A 16 6.75 -2.43 -10.53
C ALA A 16 6.75 -2.18 -9.01
N LEU A 17 5.86 -1.32 -8.54
CA LEU A 17 5.57 -1.16 -7.12
C LEU A 17 4.63 -2.29 -6.70
N VAL A 18 4.95 -3.01 -5.62
CA VAL A 18 4.11 -4.07 -5.06
C VAL A 18 3.71 -3.71 -3.63
N LEU A 19 2.41 -3.76 -3.34
CA LEU A 19 1.85 -3.71 -1.99
C LEU A 19 1.87 -5.12 -1.39
N ASP A 20 2.60 -5.33 -0.30
CA ASP A 20 2.62 -6.61 0.41
C ASP A 20 1.53 -6.65 1.47
N ASN A 21 1.51 -5.65 2.34
CA ASN A 21 0.56 -5.54 3.44
C ASN A 21 0.10 -4.10 3.57
N CYS A 22 -1.19 -3.87 3.72
CA CYS A 22 -1.74 -2.56 4.04
C CYS A 22 -2.76 -2.68 5.16
N TRP A 23 -2.72 -1.75 6.11
CA TRP A 23 -3.62 -1.73 7.25
C TRP A 23 -3.91 -0.29 7.69
N ALA A 24 -5.02 -0.09 8.39
CA ALA A 24 -5.34 1.19 9.00
C ALA A 24 -5.24 1.12 10.53
N THR A 25 -4.88 2.23 11.16
CA THR A 25 -4.91 2.44 12.60
C THR A 25 -5.64 3.75 12.93
N PRO A 26 -6.18 3.90 14.16
CA PRO A 26 -6.84 5.14 14.58
C PRO A 26 -5.87 6.27 14.97
N VAL A 27 -4.57 5.97 15.06
CA VAL A 27 -3.50 6.91 15.48
C VAL A 27 -2.30 6.80 14.55
N ASN A 28 -1.40 7.79 14.53
CA ASN A 28 -0.23 7.80 13.64
C ASN A 28 0.90 6.85 14.11
N GLN A 29 0.59 5.59 14.37
CA GLN A 29 1.52 4.57 14.84
C GLN A 29 1.25 3.27 14.09
N MET A 30 2.24 2.79 13.33
CA MET A 30 2.08 1.64 12.45
C MET A 30 1.93 0.32 13.21
N ASP A 31 2.50 0.24 14.41
CA ASP A 31 2.52 -0.91 15.32
C ASP A 31 1.42 -0.85 16.38
N TYR A 32 0.46 0.09 16.24
CA TYR A 32 -0.65 0.20 17.18
C TYR A 32 -1.48 -1.10 17.22
N SER A 33 -1.86 -1.50 18.43
CA SER A 33 -2.52 -2.79 18.68
C SER A 33 -3.89 -2.91 18.00
N ILE A 34 -4.63 -1.80 17.92
CA ILE A 34 -5.91 -1.73 17.19
C ILE A 34 -5.60 -1.37 15.74
N ARG A 35 -5.78 -2.34 14.85
CA ARG A 35 -5.62 -2.14 13.41
C ARG A 35 -6.66 -2.89 12.61
N TRP A 36 -6.88 -2.44 11.38
CA TRP A 36 -7.74 -3.09 10.40
C TRP A 36 -6.92 -3.47 9.17
N ASP A 37 -6.70 -4.76 8.94
CA ASP A 37 -5.96 -5.26 7.79
C ASP A 37 -6.78 -5.13 6.51
N LEU A 38 -6.25 -4.46 5.49
CA LEU A 38 -6.88 -4.27 4.18
C LEU A 38 -6.26 -5.20 3.13
N ILE A 39 -4.93 -5.25 3.09
CA ILE A 39 -4.16 -6.13 2.20
C ILE A 39 -3.23 -6.99 3.06
N VAL A 40 -3.22 -8.30 2.82
CA VAL A 40 -2.34 -9.27 3.48
C VAL A 40 -1.72 -10.16 2.41
N ASN A 41 -0.39 -10.27 2.41
CA ASN A 41 0.35 -11.09 1.45
C ASN A 41 -0.08 -10.80 0.00
N LYS A 42 -0.13 -9.51 -0.36
CA LYS A 42 -0.48 -8.97 -1.68
C LYS A 42 -1.95 -9.11 -2.08
N CYS A 43 -2.78 -9.72 -1.24
CA CYS A 43 -4.18 -10.02 -1.53
C CYS A 43 -5.12 -9.19 -0.65
N PRO A 44 -6.34 -8.85 -1.13
CA PRO A 44 -7.38 -8.30 -0.27
C PRO A 44 -7.62 -9.18 0.96
N LYS A 45 -7.85 -8.58 2.13
CA LYS A 45 -8.19 -9.32 3.35
C LYS A 45 -9.49 -10.11 3.11
N PRO A 46 -9.51 -11.46 3.19
CA PRO A 46 -10.69 -12.24 2.83
C PRO A 46 -11.93 -11.97 3.70
N SER A 47 -11.73 -11.53 4.94
CA SER A 47 -12.80 -11.22 5.88
C SER A 47 -13.43 -9.84 5.65
N ASP A 48 -12.82 -8.97 4.84
CA ASP A 48 -13.36 -7.66 4.48
C ASP A 48 -13.75 -7.65 3.00
N GLY A 49 -15.03 -7.92 2.74
CA GLY A 49 -15.57 -7.94 1.37
C GLY A 49 -15.61 -6.59 0.67
N SER A 50 -15.22 -5.50 1.33
CA SER A 50 -15.17 -4.17 0.72
C SER A 50 -13.87 -3.88 -0.02
N VAL A 51 -12.81 -4.65 0.25
CA VAL A 51 -11.48 -4.39 -0.31
C VAL A 51 -11.35 -4.97 -1.71
N SER A 52 -10.89 -4.15 -2.65
CA SER A 52 -10.57 -4.57 -4.01
C SER A 52 -9.19 -4.09 -4.42
N VAL A 53 -8.33 -5.00 -4.86
CA VAL A 53 -7.03 -4.67 -5.46
C VAL A 53 -7.24 -4.45 -6.95
N LEU A 54 -7.08 -3.21 -7.40
CA LEU A 54 -7.30 -2.80 -8.79
C LEU A 54 -6.04 -3.01 -9.64
N GLN A 55 -4.88 -2.77 -9.03
CA GLN A 55 -3.59 -2.84 -9.70
C GLN A 55 -2.50 -3.09 -8.66
N ASN A 56 -1.70 -4.14 -8.81
CA ASN A 56 -0.57 -4.41 -7.92
C ASN A 56 0.57 -5.09 -8.70
N GLY A 57 1.79 -4.54 -8.63
CA GLY A 57 2.96 -5.17 -9.24
C GLY A 57 3.04 -5.13 -10.77
N VAL A 58 2.30 -4.25 -11.45
CA VAL A 58 2.34 -4.12 -12.93
C VAL A 58 2.96 -2.80 -13.42
N SER A 59 3.03 -1.77 -12.58
CA SER A 59 3.64 -0.48 -12.93
C SER A 59 4.23 0.18 -11.69
N THR A 60 4.77 1.39 -11.82
CA THR A 60 5.28 2.21 -10.70
C THR A 60 4.18 2.70 -9.73
N SER A 61 2.92 2.33 -9.97
CA SER A 61 1.82 2.59 -9.05
C SER A 61 1.03 1.31 -8.76
N SER A 62 0.60 1.20 -7.51
CA SER A 62 -0.35 0.20 -7.05
C SER A 62 -1.61 0.87 -6.52
N ARG A 63 -2.76 0.27 -6.79
CA ARG A 63 -4.08 0.85 -6.54
C ARG A 63 -5.01 -0.19 -5.93
N PHE A 64 -5.72 0.23 -4.89
CA PHE A 64 -6.77 -0.57 -4.27
C PHE A 64 -7.89 0.34 -3.77
N SER A 65 -9.03 -0.24 -3.48
CA SER A 65 -10.17 0.46 -2.89
C SER A 65 -10.72 -0.33 -1.70
N PHE A 66 -11.42 0.38 -0.82
CA PHE A 66 -12.14 -0.20 0.30
C PHE A 66 -13.31 0.72 0.70
N SER A 67 -14.31 0.18 1.41
CA SER A 67 -15.38 1.00 1.99
C SER A 67 -14.85 1.77 3.19
N MET A 68 -15.09 3.08 3.19
CA MET A 68 -14.59 3.94 4.27
C MET A 68 -15.21 3.54 5.63
N PHE A 69 -14.43 3.62 6.70
CA PHE A 69 -14.88 3.31 8.06
C PHE A 69 -14.24 4.25 9.10
N THR A 70 -14.63 4.09 10.36
CA THR A 70 -14.02 4.75 11.51
C THR A 70 -13.86 3.75 12.64
N PHE A 71 -12.82 3.90 13.46
CA PHE A 71 -12.66 3.10 14.68
C PHE A 71 -13.59 3.64 15.78
N ALA A 72 -14.34 2.75 16.43
CA ALA A 72 -15.21 3.13 17.55
C ALA A 72 -14.39 3.71 18.71
N ASN A 73 -14.89 4.78 19.34
CA ASN A 73 -14.21 5.52 20.42
C ASN A 73 -12.93 6.27 20.00
N PHE A 74 -12.70 6.46 18.71
CA PHE A 74 -11.61 7.28 18.18
C PHE A 74 -12.13 8.43 17.30
N SER A 75 -11.22 9.33 16.94
CA SER A 75 -11.46 10.36 15.92
C SER A 75 -11.88 9.71 14.59
N PRO A 76 -12.69 10.38 13.74
CA PRO A 76 -13.04 9.90 12.39
C PRO A 76 -11.85 9.87 11.41
N LYS A 77 -10.65 10.21 11.88
CA LYS A 77 -9.40 10.12 11.12
C LYS A 77 -8.83 8.71 11.24
N ILE A 78 -8.38 8.17 10.11
CA ILE A 78 -7.60 6.92 10.06
C ILE A 78 -6.21 7.20 9.51
N TYR A 79 -5.25 6.36 9.87
CA TYR A 79 -3.90 6.37 9.34
C TYR A 79 -3.69 5.08 8.56
N LEU A 80 -3.49 5.20 7.26
CA LEU A 80 -3.24 4.07 6.38
C LEU A 80 -1.74 3.80 6.32
N HIS A 81 -1.34 2.56 6.55
CA HIS A 81 0.02 2.09 6.46
C HIS A 81 0.12 1.03 5.37
N CYS A 82 1.19 1.05 4.58
CA CYS A 82 1.49 -0.03 3.63
C CYS A 82 2.97 -0.40 3.68
N GLN A 83 3.24 -1.69 3.76
CA GLN A 83 4.51 -2.30 3.43
C GLN A 83 4.56 -2.56 1.92
N VAL A 84 5.63 -2.07 1.29
CA VAL A 84 5.80 -2.14 -0.15
C VAL A 84 7.21 -2.58 -0.52
N HIS A 85 7.36 -3.15 -1.70
CA HIS A 85 8.66 -3.36 -2.33
C HIS A 85 8.66 -2.96 -3.80
N LEU A 86 9.86 -2.65 -4.29
CA LEU A 86 10.13 -2.46 -5.71
C LEU A 86 10.51 -3.80 -6.35
N CYS A 87 9.79 -4.19 -7.39
CA CYS A 87 10.03 -5.40 -8.16
C CYS A 87 10.62 -5.07 -9.52
N LEU A 88 11.73 -5.71 -9.90
CA LEU A 88 12.35 -5.53 -11.21
C LEU A 88 11.57 -6.31 -12.28
N GLN A 89 10.96 -5.60 -13.23
CA GLN A 89 10.12 -6.20 -14.28
C GLN A 89 10.88 -7.17 -15.19
N LYS A 90 12.17 -6.92 -15.44
CA LYS A 90 12.99 -7.74 -16.35
C LYS A 90 13.35 -9.12 -15.79
N THR A 91 13.31 -9.30 -14.48
CA THR A 91 13.87 -10.50 -13.81
C THR A 91 12.95 -11.08 -12.73
N GLY A 92 11.94 -10.33 -12.29
CA GLY A 92 11.02 -10.70 -11.21
C GLY A 92 9.63 -11.02 -11.74
N ASN A 93 8.91 -11.84 -10.97
CA ASN A 93 7.50 -12.12 -11.24
C ASN A 93 6.64 -11.28 -10.28
N CYS A 94 6.37 -10.04 -10.69
CA CYS A 94 5.84 -8.97 -9.84
C CYS A 94 4.34 -9.10 -9.53
N THR A 95 3.60 -9.87 -10.33
CA THR A 95 2.14 -9.99 -10.25
C THR A 95 1.65 -11.28 -9.59
N LEU A 96 2.55 -12.16 -9.16
CA LEU A 96 2.15 -13.43 -8.54
C LEU A 96 1.46 -13.17 -7.20
N MET A 97 0.13 -13.31 -7.19
CA MET A 97 -0.69 -13.42 -5.99
C MET A 97 -0.40 -14.76 -5.32
N GLN A 98 -0.18 -14.78 -4.01
CA GLN A 98 -0.14 -16.03 -3.26
C GLN A 98 -1.57 -16.56 -3.08
N GLN A 99 -2.14 -17.14 -4.14
CA GLN A 99 -3.32 -17.98 -4.01
C GLN A 99 -2.85 -19.38 -3.62
N GLY A 100 -3.33 -19.86 -2.47
CA GLY A 100 -2.94 -21.13 -1.89
C GLY A 100 -3.04 -22.29 -2.89
N ASN A 101 -1.87 -22.85 -3.21
CA ASN A 101 -1.60 -24.26 -3.51
C ASN A 101 -0.16 -24.36 -4.05
N ASN A 102 0.75 -24.84 -3.20
CA ASN A 102 2.04 -25.47 -3.53
C ASN A 102 2.66 -25.14 -4.91
N LYS A 103 2.95 -23.87 -5.17
CA LYS A 103 3.97 -23.50 -6.15
C LYS A 103 5.15 -22.95 -5.36
N ARG A 104 6.22 -23.76 -5.30
CA ARG A 104 7.54 -23.32 -4.86
C ARG A 104 7.86 -22.07 -5.68
N TYR A 105 7.77 -20.90 -5.04
CA TYR A 105 8.27 -19.67 -5.62
C TYR A 105 9.78 -19.89 -5.72
N ASN A 106 10.29 -20.05 -6.95
CA ASN A 106 11.71 -19.91 -7.16
C ASN A 106 12.04 -18.52 -6.64
N ASN A 107 12.89 -18.44 -5.61
CA ASN A 107 13.50 -17.21 -5.15
C ASN A 107 14.37 -16.69 -6.30
N SER A 108 13.73 -16.14 -7.34
CA SER A 108 14.40 -15.21 -8.22
C SER A 108 14.97 -14.13 -7.31
N THR A 109 16.24 -13.80 -7.50
CA THR A 109 17.00 -12.76 -6.82
C THR A 109 16.41 -11.37 -7.11
N THR A 110 15.15 -11.15 -6.77
CA THR A 110 14.54 -9.83 -6.70
C THR A 110 15.22 -9.13 -5.54
N ARG A 111 15.91 -8.02 -5.81
CA ARG A 111 16.38 -7.12 -4.75
C ARG A 111 15.13 -6.51 -4.11
N TYR A 112 14.71 -7.08 -2.98
CA TYR A 112 13.61 -6.55 -2.19
C TYR A 112 14.14 -5.42 -1.33
N TYR A 113 13.56 -4.24 -1.51
CA TYR A 113 13.73 -3.13 -0.60
C TYR A 113 12.38 -2.91 0.10
N ASN A 114 12.35 -3.12 1.41
CA ASN A 114 11.14 -3.00 2.20
C ASN A 114 10.96 -1.54 2.62
N TYR A 115 9.85 -0.94 2.20
CA TYR A 115 9.50 0.42 2.60
C TYR A 115 8.15 0.43 3.29
N SER A 116 7.96 1.41 4.17
CA SER A 116 6.66 1.68 4.79
C SER A 116 6.21 3.08 4.43
N THR A 117 4.97 3.21 3.98
CA THR A 117 4.30 4.49 3.77
C THR A 117 3.17 4.66 4.77
N THR A 118 2.95 5.88 5.26
CA THR A 118 1.85 6.23 6.15
C THR A 118 1.10 7.42 5.60
N SER A 119 -0.24 7.41 5.66
CA SER A 119 -1.06 8.49 5.13
C SER A 119 -2.28 8.75 6.00
N ALA A 120 -2.47 10.01 6.36
CA ALA A 120 -3.61 10.46 7.14
C ALA A 120 -4.84 10.62 6.24
N ILE A 121 -5.94 9.95 6.57
CA ILE A 121 -7.20 10.01 5.83
C ILE A 121 -8.30 10.49 6.76
N ASN A 122 -8.92 11.62 6.44
CA ASN A 122 -10.02 12.18 7.24
C ASN A 122 -11.36 11.67 6.69
N ASN A 123 -12.17 10.99 7.50
CA ASN A 123 -13.54 10.66 7.10
C ASN A 123 -14.47 11.85 7.34
N THR A 124 -14.42 12.88 6.48
CA THR A 124 -15.38 13.99 6.48
C THR A 124 -16.49 13.72 5.46
N ARG A 125 -17.75 13.94 5.86
CA ARG A 125 -18.93 13.74 4.98
C ARG A 125 -18.93 14.60 3.69
N HIS A 126 -18.02 15.57 3.56
CA HIS A 126 -18.04 16.60 2.51
C HIS A 126 -16.67 16.98 1.92
N GLY A 127 -15.62 16.17 2.07
CA GLY A 127 -14.26 16.55 1.64
C GLY A 127 -13.66 15.70 0.54
N ASN A 128 -13.16 16.33 -0.52
CA ASN A 128 -12.17 15.74 -1.44
C ASN A 128 -10.88 15.45 -0.66
N ASN A 129 -10.74 14.23 -0.15
CA ASN A 129 -9.59 13.83 0.66
C ASN A 129 -8.38 13.49 -0.21
N ASN A 130 -7.83 14.45 -0.94
CA ASN A 130 -6.53 14.28 -1.60
C ASN A 130 -5.42 14.39 -0.55
N SER A 131 -5.18 13.32 0.21
CA SER A 131 -4.03 13.25 1.11
C SER A 131 -2.83 12.76 0.33
N THR A 132 -1.89 13.66 0.00
CA THR A 132 -0.55 13.29 -0.47
C THR A 132 0.36 13.15 0.74
N SER A 133 0.94 11.98 0.98
CA SER A 133 1.94 11.81 2.04
C SER A 133 3.23 11.21 1.48
N SER A 134 4.33 11.92 1.73
CA SER A 134 5.70 11.52 1.44
C SER A 134 6.32 10.92 2.70
N TYR A 135 6.96 9.74 2.62
CA TYR A 135 7.70 9.17 3.76
C TYR A 135 9.17 8.91 3.42
N ASN A 136 10.04 9.43 4.30
CA ASN A 136 11.49 9.24 4.34
C ASN A 136 11.83 8.01 5.18
N ASP A 137 12.71 7.14 4.68
CA ASP A 137 13.34 6.10 5.50
C ASP A 137 14.55 6.69 6.26
N ASN A 138 14.80 6.22 7.48
CA ASN A 138 15.98 6.53 8.32
C ASN A 138 16.81 5.25 8.60
N SER A 139 16.70 4.21 7.78
CA SER A 139 17.54 3.01 7.90
C SER A 139 18.92 3.22 7.27
N ILE A 140 19.89 3.53 8.14
CA ILE A 140 21.33 3.43 7.86
C ILE A 140 21.65 1.98 7.51
N ASN A 141 21.89 1.68 6.24
CA ASN A 141 22.64 0.50 5.78
C ASN A 141 23.18 0.78 4.37
N ASN A 142 24.49 1.06 4.29
CA ASN A 142 25.42 1.40 3.18
C ASN A 142 25.13 1.02 1.69
N HIS A 143 23.87 1.00 1.26
CA HIS A 143 23.40 0.87 -0.13
C HIS A 143 21.97 1.45 -0.32
N THR A 144 21.51 2.33 0.58
CA THR A 144 20.16 2.90 0.54
C THR A 144 20.03 3.94 -0.58
N ARG A 145 19.34 3.58 -1.68
CA ARG A 145 18.70 4.60 -2.53
C ARG A 145 17.39 4.99 -1.86
N TYR A 146 17.25 6.26 -1.51
CA TYR A 146 16.00 6.83 -1.04
C TYR A 146 15.06 6.95 -2.23
N TYR A 147 13.83 6.45 -2.09
CA TYR A 147 12.78 6.60 -3.09
C TYR A 147 11.64 7.40 -2.50
N ASN A 148 11.17 8.38 -3.26
CA ASN A 148 10.02 9.17 -2.87
C ASN A 148 8.75 8.39 -3.24
N TYR A 149 7.88 8.21 -2.25
CA TYR A 149 6.56 7.62 -2.44
C TYR A 149 5.50 8.67 -2.15
N SER A 150 4.40 8.61 -2.90
CA SER A 150 3.19 9.33 -2.57
C SER A 150 2.02 8.36 -2.48
N THR A 151 1.26 8.46 -1.39
CA THR A 151 -0.09 7.90 -1.34
C THR A 151 -1.06 9.01 -1.70
N THR A 152 -2.06 8.72 -2.52
CA THR A 152 -3.18 9.61 -2.82
C THR A 152 -4.47 8.87 -2.53
N SER A 153 -5.34 9.47 -1.71
CA SER A 153 -6.71 9.00 -1.51
C SER A 153 -7.70 9.85 -2.31
N ILE A 154 -8.74 9.23 -2.87
CA ILE A 154 -9.84 9.94 -3.55
C ILE A 154 -11.15 9.31 -3.10
N ASN A 155 -12.05 10.16 -2.58
CA ASN A 155 -13.39 9.72 -2.23
C ASN A 155 -14.29 9.81 -3.47
N ASN A 156 -14.58 8.69 -4.11
CA ASN A 156 -15.53 8.63 -5.23
C ASN A 156 -16.99 8.60 -4.71
N ASN A 157 -17.38 9.60 -3.91
CA ASN A 157 -18.79 9.87 -3.60
C ASN A 157 -19.38 10.85 -4.62
N THR A 158 -19.33 10.46 -5.90
CA THR A 158 -20.15 11.07 -6.95
C THR A 158 -21.12 10.04 -7.49
N ARG A 159 -22.16 9.74 -6.70
CA ARG A 159 -23.51 9.54 -7.23
C ARG A 159 -24.55 9.81 -6.16
#